data_AF-A0A9D7H9K6-F1
#
_entry.id   AF-A0A9D7H9K6-F1
#
_cell.length_a   1.000
_cell.length_b   1.000
_cell.length_c   1.000
_cell.angle_alpha   90.00
_cell.angle_beta   90.00
_cell.angle_gamma   90.00
#
_symmetry.space_group_name_H-M   'P 1'
#
loop_
_entity.id
_entity.type
_entity.pdbx_description
1 polymer ?
#
loop_
_entity_poly.entity_id
_entity_poly.type
_entity_poly.pdbx_seq_one_letter_code
_entity_poly.pdbx_strand_id
1 'polypeptide(L)'
;MLVFGTELRQLLRVPELIVHFLDHRSEEPNMSLTDFLWIHYCTEQVHDHDFHEDEELPFRSHDNVPTLIVLLDVLPVHNGEQLIPPSATAPVFPVCDLGVLAGEHAAVWQPPRA
;
A
#
# COMPACT_ATOMS: atom_id res chain seq x y z
N MET A 1 15.68 7.87 -14.20
CA MET A 1 14.65 8.25 -13.20
C MET A 1 13.79 7.02 -12.88
N LEU A 2 14.35 5.99 -12.23
CA LEU A 2 13.57 4.77 -11.87
C LEU A 2 13.11 4.80 -10.40
N VAL A 3 14.01 5.23 -9.52
CA VAL A 3 13.77 5.37 -8.07
C VAL A 3 12.67 6.39 -7.76
N PHE A 4 12.57 7.45 -8.57
CA PHE A 4 11.69 8.57 -8.28
C PHE A 4 10.23 8.35 -8.70
N GLY A 5 9.97 7.39 -9.59
CA GLY A 5 8.63 7.06 -10.11
C GLY A 5 8.09 5.72 -9.61
N THR A 6 8.71 5.13 -8.60
CA THR A 6 8.31 3.86 -7.99
C THR A 6 8.30 3.98 -6.47
N GLU A 7 7.59 3.08 -5.80
CA GLU A 7 7.60 2.97 -4.32
C GLU A 7 8.99 2.67 -3.75
N LEU A 8 10.00 2.40 -4.58
CA LEU A 8 11.38 2.23 -4.15
C LEU A 8 11.91 3.47 -3.40
N ARG A 9 11.35 4.65 -3.66
CA ARG A 9 11.65 5.87 -2.89
C ARG A 9 11.32 5.71 -1.40
N GLN A 10 10.26 4.99 -1.04
CA GLN A 10 9.88 4.76 0.36
C GLN A 10 11.00 4.05 1.13
N LEU A 11 11.81 3.21 0.46
CA LEU A 11 12.97 2.58 1.09
C LEU A 11 14.07 3.58 1.48
N LEU A 12 14.09 4.79 0.90
CA LEU A 12 15.01 5.85 1.31
C LEU A 12 14.63 6.43 2.68
N ARG A 13 13.42 6.18 3.18
CA ARG A 13 12.95 6.57 4.52
C ARG A 13 13.26 5.51 5.59
N VAL A 14 13.85 4.37 5.22
CA VAL A 14 14.25 3.32 6.19
C VAL A 14 15.20 3.84 7.28
N PRO A 15 16.11 4.80 7.03
CA PRO A 15 16.89 5.41 8.11
C PRO A 15 16.01 6.07 9.19
N GLU A 16 14.93 6.76 8.81
CA GLU A 16 14.00 7.39 9.77
C GLU A 16 13.30 6.34 10.64
N LEU A 17 12.86 5.24 10.04
CA LEU A 17 12.29 4.09 10.77
C LEU A 17 13.24 3.57 11.85
N ILE A 18 14.54 3.48 11.54
CA ILE A 18 15.56 3.00 12.49
C ILE A 18 15.74 3.99 13.63
N VAL A 19 15.84 5.29 13.33
CA VAL A 19 15.99 6.34 14.34
C VAL A 19 14.79 6.34 15.29
N HIS A 20 13.58 6.37 14.73
CA HIS A 20 12.35 6.38 15.51
C HIS A 20 12.18 5.11 16.37
N PHE A 21 12.57 3.94 15.85
CA PHE A 21 12.62 2.70 16.66
C PHE A 21 13.61 2.80 17.84
N LEU A 22 14.77 3.43 17.64
CA LEU A 22 15.75 3.61 18.71
C LEU A 22 15.26 4.59 19.78
N ASP A 23 14.51 5.62 19.40
CA ASP A 23 13.90 6.56 20.35
C ASP A 23 12.85 5.84 21.22
N HIS A 24 11.92 5.12 20.60
CA HIS A 24 10.98 4.26 21.33
C HIS A 24 11.67 3.23 22.23
N ARG A 25 12.77 2.62 21.77
CA ARG A 25 13.53 1.66 22.58
C ARG A 25 14.29 2.32 23.74
N SER A 26 14.61 3.61 23.62
CA SER A 26 15.25 4.39 24.68
C SER A 26 14.25 4.74 25.78
N GLU A 27 13.00 4.98 25.43
CA GLU A 27 11.90 5.24 26.36
C GLU A 27 11.33 3.93 26.96
N GLU A 28 11.16 2.91 26.12
CA GLU A 28 10.61 1.61 26.45
C GLU A 28 11.60 0.48 26.12
N PRO A 29 12.52 0.13 27.04
CA PRO A 29 13.62 -0.80 26.77
C PRO A 29 13.19 -2.23 26.43
N ASN A 30 11.93 -2.59 26.74
CA ASN A 30 11.35 -3.90 26.43
C ASN A 30 10.68 -3.95 25.04
N MET A 31 10.62 -2.82 24.32
CA MET A 31 9.98 -2.75 23.02
C MET A 31 10.78 -3.54 21.99
N SER A 32 10.11 -4.51 21.36
CA SER A 32 10.67 -5.21 20.22
C SER A 32 10.39 -4.48 18.92
N LEU A 33 11.17 -4.76 17.88
CA LEU A 33 10.92 -4.21 16.54
C LEU A 33 9.55 -4.64 16.01
N THR A 34 9.08 -5.85 16.33
CA THR A 34 7.75 -6.32 15.93
C THR A 34 6.63 -5.57 16.64
N ASP A 35 6.81 -5.24 17.92
CA ASP A 35 5.83 -4.44 18.67
C ASP A 35 5.75 -3.02 18.08
N PHE A 36 6.91 -2.42 17.79
CA PHE A 36 7.02 -1.13 17.12
C PHE A 36 6.32 -1.11 15.76
N LEU A 37 6.59 -2.10 14.90
CA LEU A 37 5.89 -2.18 13.62
C LEU A 37 4.38 -2.41 13.79
N TRP A 38 3.96 -3.14 14.82
CA TRP A 38 2.55 -3.39 15.07
C TRP A 38 1.80 -2.10 15.41
N ILE A 39 2.32 -1.28 16.32
CA ILE A 39 1.69 0.00 16.69
C ILE A 39 1.76 1.04 15.56
N HIS A 40 2.74 0.93 14.67
CA HIS A 40 2.94 1.88 13.58
C HIS A 40 2.39 1.44 12.22
N TYR A 41 1.89 0.22 12.08
CA TYR A 41 1.33 -0.24 10.79
C TYR A 41 0.05 -1.07 10.92
N CYS A 42 -0.28 -1.58 12.11
CA CYS A 42 -1.43 -2.46 12.31
C CYS A 42 -2.53 -1.87 13.21
N THR A 43 -2.26 -0.75 13.88
CA THR A 43 -3.26 -0.03 14.67
C THR A 43 -3.74 1.23 13.96
N GLU A 44 -4.96 1.66 14.30
CA GLU A 44 -5.51 2.92 13.81
C GLU A 44 -4.63 4.09 14.25
N GLN A 45 -4.51 5.09 13.37
CA GLN A 45 -3.70 6.26 13.64
C GLN A 45 -4.31 7.06 14.78
N VAL A 46 -3.54 7.21 15.85
CA VAL A 46 -3.85 8.09 16.96
C VAL A 46 -3.09 9.39 16.72
N HIS A 47 -3.73 10.54 16.92
CA HIS A 47 -3.04 11.82 16.84
C HIS A 47 -2.41 12.13 18.20
N ASP A 48 -1.24 11.57 18.42
CA ASP A 48 -0.41 11.70 19.61
C ASP A 48 0.82 12.59 19.33
N HIS A 49 1.83 12.51 20.19
CA HIS A 49 2.96 13.43 20.20
C HIS A 49 3.94 13.16 19.05
N ASP A 50 4.03 11.90 18.63
CA ASP A 50 4.85 11.32 17.57
C ASP A 50 4.17 11.36 16.19
N PHE A 51 2.92 11.82 16.10
CA PHE A 51 2.17 11.88 14.83
C PHE A 51 2.94 12.47 13.63
N HIS A 52 3.77 13.49 13.84
CA HIS A 52 4.56 14.08 12.73
C HIS A 52 5.70 13.15 12.30
N GLU A 53 6.32 12.45 13.23
CA GLU A 53 7.41 11.51 13.00
C GLU A 53 6.88 10.22 12.35
N ASP A 54 5.68 9.79 12.73
CA ASP A 54 4.93 8.71 12.10
C ASP A 54 4.77 8.91 10.59
N GLU A 55 4.34 10.11 10.17
CA GLU A 55 4.13 10.44 8.75
C GLU A 55 5.43 10.38 7.93
N GLU A 56 6.60 10.48 8.59
CA GLU A 56 7.90 10.34 7.93
C GLU A 56 8.29 8.87 7.72
N LEU A 57 7.59 7.92 8.36
CA LEU A 57 7.88 6.50 8.22
C LEU A 57 7.62 5.99 6.79
N PRO A 58 8.40 5.00 6.33
CA PRO A 58 8.17 4.35 5.04
C PRO A 58 6.74 3.84 4.94
N PHE A 59 6.05 4.14 3.83
CA PHE A 59 4.71 3.61 3.54
C PHE A 59 3.61 4.00 4.54
N ARG A 60 3.86 4.93 5.49
CA ARG A 60 2.83 5.40 6.44
C ARG A 60 1.91 6.43 5.77
N SER A 61 2.50 7.47 5.18
CA SER A 61 1.76 8.44 4.39
C SER A 61 1.56 7.94 2.97
N HIS A 62 0.36 8.13 2.44
CA HIS A 62 0.08 7.97 1.02
C HIS A 62 0.65 9.18 0.28
N ASP A 63 1.95 9.18 0.03
CA ASP A 63 2.49 9.97 -1.08
C ASP A 63 1.69 9.52 -2.32
N ASN A 64 1.10 10.46 -3.07
CA ASN A 64 0.24 10.18 -4.24
C ASN A 64 1.03 9.57 -5.42
N VAL A 65 1.69 8.44 -5.17
CA VAL A 65 2.43 7.67 -6.14
C VAL A 65 1.50 6.54 -6.59
N PRO A 66 1.26 6.38 -7.90
CA PRO A 66 0.43 5.30 -8.38
C PRO A 66 1.15 3.97 -8.12
N THR A 67 0.74 3.25 -7.08
CA THR A 67 1.19 1.88 -6.82
C THR A 67 0.82 1.02 -8.03
N LEU A 68 1.83 0.56 -8.78
CA LEU A 68 1.64 -0.40 -9.85
C LEU A 68 1.32 -1.78 -9.22
N ILE A 69 0.04 -2.02 -8.97
CA ILE A 69 -0.44 -3.35 -8.58
C ILE A 69 -0.46 -4.21 -9.85
N VAL A 70 0.58 -5.01 -10.07
CA VAL A 70 0.57 -6.04 -11.10
C VAL A 70 -0.21 -7.24 -10.55
N LEU A 71 -1.53 -7.25 -10.79
CA LEU A 71 -2.33 -8.44 -10.56
C LEU A 71 -1.92 -9.50 -11.59
N LEU A 72 -1.19 -10.53 -11.16
CA LEU A 72 -0.83 -11.65 -12.01
C LEU A 72 -2.05 -12.55 -12.19
N ASP A 73 -2.96 -12.18 -13.08
CA ASP A 73 -4.07 -13.05 -13.49
C ASP A 73 -3.49 -14.24 -14.28
N VAL A 74 -3.47 -15.41 -13.64
CA VAL A 74 -3.25 -16.68 -14.32
C VAL A 74 -4.57 -17.07 -15.01
N LEU A 75 -4.62 -16.91 -16.33
CA LEU A 75 -5.73 -17.29 -17.24
C LEU A 75 -6.06 -18.81 -17.20
N PRO A 76 -7.17 -19.29 -17.79
CA PRO A 76 -8.55 -18.79 -17.82
C PRO A 76 -9.53 -19.83 -17.19
N VAL A 77 -10.51 -19.40 -16.38
CA VAL A 77 -11.57 -20.31 -15.92
C VAL A 77 -12.53 -20.61 -17.07
N HIS A 78 -12.53 -21.86 -17.50
CA HIS A 78 -13.50 -22.46 -18.42
C HIS A 78 -14.91 -22.34 -17.83
N ASN A 79 -15.82 -21.73 -18.59
CA ASN A 79 -17.23 -21.51 -18.26
C ASN A 79 -17.94 -22.85 -18.00
N GLY A 80 -18.13 -23.19 -16.72
CA GLY A 80 -19.04 -24.23 -16.26
C GLY A 80 -20.21 -23.57 -15.52
N GLU A 81 -21.42 -23.96 -15.89
CA GLU A 81 -22.68 -23.27 -15.65
C GLU A 81 -23.00 -22.95 -14.17
N GLN A 82 -23.66 -21.81 -14.00
CA GLN A 82 -24.06 -21.14 -12.77
C GLN A 82 -25.06 -21.96 -11.92
N LEU A 83 -24.76 -22.13 -10.63
CA LEU A 83 -25.75 -22.35 -9.57
C LEU A 83 -25.38 -21.49 -8.35
N ILE A 84 -26.17 -20.44 -8.12
CA ILE A 84 -26.04 -19.51 -6.98
C ILE A 84 -26.56 -20.21 -5.71
N PRO A 85 -25.86 -20.10 -4.56
CA PRO A 85 -26.54 -20.06 -3.26
C PRO A 85 -26.29 -18.71 -2.53
N PRO A 86 -27.18 -18.33 -1.60
CA PRO A 86 -27.36 -16.95 -1.17
C PRO A 86 -26.40 -16.51 -0.06
N SER A 87 -25.98 -15.25 -0.18
CA SER A 87 -25.62 -14.28 0.86
C SER A 87 -24.70 -14.72 2.00
N ALA A 88 -23.42 -14.38 1.87
CA ALA A 88 -22.54 -14.11 3.01
C ALA A 88 -21.91 -12.72 2.78
N THR A 89 -22.29 -11.76 3.62
CA THR A 89 -21.71 -10.41 3.62
C THR A 89 -20.22 -10.52 3.98
N ALA A 90 -19.35 -10.48 2.99
CA ALA A 90 -17.92 -10.23 3.21
C ALA A 90 -17.72 -8.74 3.54
N PRO A 91 -16.83 -8.37 4.48
CA PRO A 91 -16.49 -6.98 4.69
C PRO A 91 -15.88 -6.42 3.41
N VAL A 92 -16.57 -5.44 2.83
CA VAL A 92 -16.08 -4.66 1.69
C VAL A 92 -14.96 -3.79 2.23
N PHE A 93 -13.71 -4.19 2.00
CA PHE A 93 -12.61 -3.22 2.04
C PHE A 93 -12.83 -2.25 0.88
N PRO A 94 -12.72 -0.92 1.08
CA PRO A 94 -12.86 0.02 0.00
C PRO A 94 -11.67 -0.17 -0.94
N VAL A 95 -11.89 -0.93 -2.02
CA VAL A 95 -11.04 -0.87 -3.20
C VAL A 95 -11.25 0.53 -3.77
N CYS A 96 -10.22 1.37 -3.66
CA CYS A 96 -10.20 2.66 -4.35
C CYS A 96 -10.47 2.42 -5.84
N ASP A 97 -11.41 3.19 -6.38
CA ASP A 97 -11.92 3.05 -7.74
C ASP A 97 -10.78 3.03 -8.78
N LEU A 98 -10.55 1.84 -9.34
CA LEU A 98 -9.55 1.57 -10.39
C LEU A 98 -9.99 2.10 -11.77
N GLY A 99 -11.09 2.87 -11.84
CA GLY A 99 -11.61 3.45 -13.08
C GLY A 99 -10.83 4.67 -13.61
N VAL A 100 -9.97 5.30 -12.81
CA VAL A 100 -9.37 6.61 -13.18
C VAL A 100 -8.08 6.50 -14.01
N LEU A 101 -7.37 5.36 -13.99
CA LEU A 101 -6.07 5.27 -14.68
C LEU A 101 -6.13 4.81 -16.15
N ALA A 102 -7.31 4.47 -16.67
CA ALA A 102 -7.46 4.02 -18.06
C ALA A 102 -7.68 5.15 -19.07
N GLY A 103 -7.88 6.39 -18.62
CA GLY A 103 -8.48 7.46 -19.44
C GLY A 103 -7.65 7.99 -20.60
N GLU A 104 -6.34 8.18 -20.46
CA GLU A 104 -5.60 9.00 -21.45
C GLU A 104 -4.26 8.40 -21.92
N HIS A 105 -3.74 7.37 -21.24
CA HIS A 105 -2.41 6.79 -21.55
C HIS A 105 -2.46 5.47 -22.34
N ALA A 106 -3.64 4.89 -22.51
CA ALA A 106 -3.83 3.67 -23.30
C ALA A 106 -3.62 3.89 -24.81
N ALA A 107 -3.54 5.15 -25.27
CA ALA A 107 -3.34 5.49 -26.68
C ALA A 107 -1.92 5.24 -27.19
N VAL A 108 -0.92 5.17 -26.30
CA VAL A 108 0.50 4.99 -26.68
C VAL A 108 0.79 3.58 -27.21
N TRP A 109 0.03 2.58 -26.76
CA TRP A 109 0.26 1.17 -27.10
C TRP A 109 -0.84 0.55 -27.98
N GLN A 110 -1.62 1.38 -28.69
CA GLN A 110 -2.54 0.83 -29.69
C GLN A 110 -1.78 0.53 -30.99
N PRO A 111 -2.01 -0.64 -31.61
CA PRO A 111 -1.48 -0.90 -32.95
C PRO A 111 -2.05 0.14 -33.95
N PRO A 112 -1.32 0.42 -35.05
CA PRO A 112 -1.76 1.37 -36.06
C PRO A 112 -3.12 0.97 -36.61
N ARG A 113 -4.05 1.94 -36.69
CA ARG A 113 -5.35 1.73 -37.34
C ARG A 113 -5.14 1.83 -38.85
N ALA A 114 -5.57 0.78 -39.58
CA ALA A 114 -5.55 0.73 -41.04
C ALA A 114 -6.79 1.42 -41.64
#